data_AF-A0A4Z0QIK0-F1
#
_entry.id   AF-A0A4Z0QIK0-F1
#
_cell.length_a   1.000
_cell.length_b   1.000
_cell.length_c   1.000
_cell.angle_alpha   90.00
_cell.angle_beta   90.00
_cell.angle_gamma   90.00
#
_symmetry.space_group_name_H-M   'P 1'
#
loop_
_entity.id
_entity.type
_entity.pdbx_description
1 polymer ?
#
loop_
_entity_poly.entity_id
_entity_poly.type
_entity_poly.pdbx_seq_one_letter_code
_entity_poly.pdbx_strand_id
1 'polypeptide(L)'
;MDSLTRVETWLEAGKQIGKSAPVKENGNIVWWSVGVQKWQGIYKLYTDSFIESKPLDYDSDSEEIVEAADFETLSNLVSSKSPFKIEELAPLKGQKIFNPRF
;
A
#
# COMPACT_ATOMS: atom_id res chain seq x y z
N MET A 1 -1.85 13.53 18.69
CA MET A 1 -1.53 13.73 17.27
C MET A 1 -2.48 12.83 16.51
N ASP A 2 -3.26 13.39 15.58
CA ASP A 2 -4.22 12.62 14.80
C ASP A 2 -3.49 11.56 13.95
N SER A 3 -4.13 10.41 13.73
CA SER A 3 -3.52 9.29 13.01
C SER A 3 -3.18 9.64 11.56
N LEU A 4 -3.99 10.47 10.90
CA LEU A 4 -3.74 10.91 9.53
C LEU A 4 -2.56 11.88 9.48
N THR A 5 -2.51 12.85 10.40
CA THR A 5 -1.37 13.79 10.51
C THR A 5 -0.04 13.05 10.68
N ARG A 6 -0.04 11.96 11.45
CA ARG A 6 1.16 11.13 11.63
C ARG A 6 1.62 10.46 10.33
N VAL A 7 0.68 9.91 9.57
CA VAL A 7 0.97 9.24 8.28
C VAL A 7 1.48 10.25 7.27
N GLU A 8 0.80 11.39 7.12
CA GLU A 8 1.23 12.48 6.24
C GLU A 8 2.65 12.94 6.59
N THR A 9 2.95 13.14 7.88
CA THR A 9 4.31 13.49 8.35
C THR A 9 5.37 12.47 7.89
N TRP A 10 5.05 11.18 7.90
CA TRP A 10 5.99 10.16 7.42
C TRP A 10 6.21 10.22 5.92
N LEU A 11 5.13 10.41 5.15
CA LEU A 11 5.21 10.48 3.68
C LEU A 11 5.95 11.75 3.22
N GLU A 12 5.69 12.89 3.85
CA GLU A 12 6.40 14.15 3.57
C GLU A 12 7.90 14.07 3.94
N ALA A 13 8.26 13.23 4.92
CA ALA A 13 9.65 12.92 5.23
C ALA A 13 10.29 11.92 4.23
N GLY A 14 9.58 11.55 3.15
CA GLY A 14 10.05 10.64 2.11
C GLY A 14 10.11 9.18 2.55
N LYS A 15 9.50 8.81 3.68
CA LYS A 15 9.46 7.41 4.15
C LYS A 15 8.49 6.62 3.29
N GLN A 16 8.84 5.35 3.07
CA GLN A 16 7.87 4.37 2.60
C GLN A 16 7.17 3.77 3.81
N ILE A 17 5.84 3.84 3.82
CA ILE A 17 4.99 3.18 4.80
C ILE A 17 4.21 2.07 4.09
N GLY A 18 3.80 1.06 4.82
CA GLY A 18 3.04 -0.03 4.24
C GLY A 18 2.55 -1.03 5.25
N LYS A 19 1.89 -2.07 4.72
CA LYS A 19 1.36 -3.19 5.47
C LYS A 19 1.28 -4.40 4.55
N SER A 20 1.72 -5.55 5.03
CA SER A 20 1.49 -6.84 4.39
C SER A 20 0.80 -7.76 5.38
N ALA A 21 -0.37 -8.29 5.01
CA ALA A 21 -1.16 -9.15 5.90
C ALA A 21 -2.13 -10.05 5.11
N PRO A 22 -2.49 -11.22 5.67
CA PRO A 22 -3.53 -12.05 5.09
C PRO A 22 -4.91 -11.47 5.38
N VAL A 23 -5.78 -11.47 4.37
CA VAL A 23 -7.16 -11.00 4.43
C VAL A 23 -8.07 -12.11 3.91
N LYS A 24 -9.22 -12.29 4.56
CA LYS A 24 -10.21 -13.29 4.14
C LYS A 24 -11.16 -12.67 3.11
N GLU A 25 -11.13 -13.15 1.88
CA GLU A 25 -11.97 -12.66 0.78
C GLU A 25 -12.64 -13.82 0.05
N ASN A 26 -13.96 -13.74 -0.14
CA ASN A 26 -14.74 -14.77 -0.84
C ASN A 26 -14.47 -16.22 -0.35
N GLY A 27 -14.17 -16.38 0.95
CA GLY A 27 -13.85 -17.66 1.57
C GLY A 27 -12.39 -18.11 1.47
N ASN A 28 -11.55 -17.40 0.72
CA ASN A 28 -10.12 -17.68 0.57
C ASN A 28 -9.26 -16.75 1.45
N ILE A 29 -8.02 -17.14 1.72
CA ILE A 29 -7.00 -16.26 2.28
C ILE A 29 -6.23 -15.63 1.12
N VAL A 30 -6.27 -14.30 1.06
CA VAL A 30 -5.54 -13.47 0.10
C VAL A 30 -4.47 -12.70 0.88
N TRP A 31 -3.22 -12.88 0.51
CA TRP A 31 -2.13 -12.07 1.04
C TRP A 31 -2.08 -10.76 0.30
N TRP A 32 -2.22 -9.66 1.02
CA TRP A 32 -2.11 -8.31 0.48
C TRP A 32 -0.82 -7.65 0.91
N SER A 33 -0.20 -6.91 0.01
CA SER A 33 0.90 -5.99 0.28
C SER A 33 0.55 -4.61 -0.25
N VAL A 34 0.59 -3.60 0.63
CA VAL A 34 0.30 -2.21 0.30
C VAL A 34 1.45 -1.33 0.73
N GLY A 35 1.96 -0.52 -0.19
CA GLY A 35 3.04 0.43 0.04
C GLY A 35 2.66 1.82 -0.42
N VAL A 36 3.09 2.85 0.31
CA VAL A 36 2.90 4.25 -0.07
C VAL A 36 4.15 5.06 0.20
N GLN A 37 4.48 5.94 -0.73
CA GLN A 37 5.61 6.85 -0.59
C GLN A 37 5.39 8.12 -1.41
N LYS A 38 5.79 9.27 -0.88
CA LYS A 38 5.94 10.50 -1.67
C LYS A 38 7.32 10.53 -2.32
N TRP A 39 7.37 10.71 -3.63
CA TRP A 39 8.60 10.75 -4.40
C TRP A 39 8.53 11.87 -5.44
N GLN A 40 9.53 12.77 -5.44
CA GLN A 40 9.57 13.94 -6.32
C GLN A 40 8.28 14.80 -6.32
N GLY A 41 7.60 14.87 -5.17
CA GLY A 41 6.37 15.64 -5.01
C GLY A 41 5.07 14.87 -5.29
N ILE A 42 5.15 13.65 -5.85
CA ILE A 42 3.99 12.82 -6.20
C ILE A 42 3.86 11.68 -5.19
N TYR A 43 2.64 11.39 -4.75
CA TYR A 43 2.36 10.22 -3.95
C TYR A 43 2.19 8.99 -4.84
N LYS A 44 2.81 7.88 -4.46
CA LYS A 44 2.67 6.59 -5.14
C LYS A 44 2.08 5.58 -4.19
N LEU A 45 1.04 4.90 -4.64
CA LEU A 45 0.42 3.74 -4.03
C LEU A 45 0.83 2.50 -4.81
N TYR A 46 1.39 1.53 -4.11
CA TYR A 46 1.64 0.18 -4.57
C TYR A 46 0.64 -0.78 -3.94
N THR A 47 0.03 -1.63 -4.74
CA THR A 47 -0.79 -2.74 -4.28
C THR A 47 -0.39 -4.03 -4.98
N ASP A 48 -0.26 -5.08 -4.21
CA ASP A 48 -0.06 -6.45 -4.68
C ASP A 48 -0.92 -7.39 -3.84
N SER A 49 -1.41 -8.46 -4.47
CA SER A 49 -2.16 -9.49 -3.77
C SER A 49 -2.05 -10.85 -4.45
N PHE A 50 -1.99 -11.91 -3.65
CA PHE A 50 -1.98 -13.29 -4.14
C PHE A 50 -2.77 -14.22 -3.23
N ILE A 51 -3.36 -15.27 -3.81
CA ILE A 51 -4.12 -16.29 -3.07
C ILE A 51 -3.16 -17.38 -2.60
N GLU A 52 -3.01 -17.56 -1.28
CA GLU A 52 -2.05 -18.51 -0.68
C GLU A 52 -2.25 -19.96 -1.16
N SER A 53 -3.49 -20.34 -1.45
CA SER A 53 -3.87 -21.70 -1.83
C SER A 53 -3.70 -22.02 -3.31
N LYS A 54 -3.28 -21.05 -4.14
CA LYS A 54 -3.10 -21.26 -5.58
C LYS A 54 -1.62 -21.30 -5.97
N PRO A 55 -1.26 -22.04 -7.04
CA PRO A 55 0.12 -22.04 -7.57
C PRO A 55 0.56 -20.63 -7.95
N LEU A 56 1.86 -20.34 -7.83
CA LEU A 56 2.49 -19.06 -8.22
C LEU A 56 2.22 -18.66 -9.69
N ASP A 57 1.92 -19.61 -10.57
CA ASP A 57 1.60 -19.36 -11.99
C ASP A 57 0.09 -19.12 -12.24
N TYR A 58 -0.71 -18.96 -11.17
CA TYR A 58 -2.13 -18.66 -11.31
C TYR A 58 -2.32 -17.14 -11.44
N ASP A 59 -2.72 -16.68 -12.63
CA ASP A 59 -3.01 -15.28 -13.03
C ASP A 59 -4.04 -14.58 -12.13
N SER A 60 -3.67 -14.30 -10.88
CA SER A 60 -4.41 -13.43 -9.96
C SER A 60 -3.52 -12.43 -9.24
N ASP A 61 -2.25 -12.35 -9.64
CA ASP A 61 -1.30 -11.36 -9.11
C ASP A 61 -1.66 -10.00 -9.70
N SER A 62 -2.35 -9.18 -8.92
CA SER A 62 -2.72 -7.82 -9.30
C SER A 62 -1.68 -6.85 -8.73
N GLU A 63 -0.51 -6.78 -9.36
CA GLU A 63 0.48 -5.75 -9.05
C GLU A 63 0.10 -4.44 -9.77
N GLU A 64 -0.08 -3.36 -9.02
CA GLU A 64 -0.43 -2.04 -9.55
C GLU A 64 0.33 -0.94 -8.81
N ILE A 65 0.79 0.07 -9.56
CA ILE A 65 1.27 1.34 -9.02
C ILE A 65 0.34 2.45 -9.52
N VAL A 66 -0.22 3.23 -8.60
CA VAL A 66 -1.10 4.37 -8.88
C VAL A 66 -0.51 5.63 -8.29
N GLU A 67 -0.63 6.74 -9.00
CA GLU A 67 -0.18 8.06 -8.55
C GLU A 67 -1.33 8.88 -7.97
N ALA A 68 -1.02 9.71 -6.97
CA ALA A 68 -1.93 10.66 -6.36
C ALA A 68 -1.27 12.03 -6.22
N ALA A 69 -2.01 13.09 -6.53
CA ALA A 69 -1.51 14.46 -6.48
C ALA A 69 -1.43 15.01 -5.04
N ASP A 70 -2.31 14.54 -4.16
CA ASP A 70 -2.45 15.02 -2.79
C ASP A 70 -2.79 13.88 -1.82
N PHE A 71 -2.69 14.18 -0.52
CA PHE A 71 -2.88 13.21 0.56
C PHE A 71 -4.33 12.70 0.64
N GLU A 72 -5.31 13.55 0.36
CA GLU A 72 -6.73 13.17 0.39
C GLU A 72 -7.04 12.13 -0.71
N THR A 73 -6.58 12.40 -1.93
CA THR A 73 -6.67 11.48 -3.06
C THR A 73 -5.97 10.17 -2.74
N LEU A 74 -4.77 10.23 -2.15
CA LEU A 74 -4.04 9.03 -1.73
C LEU A 74 -4.82 8.19 -0.71
N SER A 75 -5.40 8.82 0.32
CA SER A 75 -6.18 8.15 1.35
C SER A 75 -7.40 7.42 0.77
N ASN A 76 -8.09 8.08 -0.16
CA ASN A 76 -9.20 7.49 -0.90
C ASN A 76 -8.75 6.31 -1.77
N LEU A 77 -7.61 6.45 -2.47
CA LEU A 77 -7.05 5.38 -3.29
C LEU A 77 -6.70 4.14 -2.46
N VAL A 78 -6.00 4.31 -1.33
CA VAL A 78 -5.65 3.20 -0.42
C VAL A 78 -6.90 2.40 -0.02
N SER A 79 -7.97 3.10 0.36
CA SER A 79 -9.23 2.46 0.80
C SER A 79 -10.02 1.82 -0.36
N SER A 80 -9.86 2.32 -1.58
CA SER A 80 -10.57 1.81 -2.77
C SER A 80 -9.84 0.65 -3.46
N LYS A 81 -8.51 0.60 -3.35
CA LYS A 81 -7.63 -0.36 -4.04
C LYS A 81 -7.10 -1.45 -3.13
N SER A 82 -7.32 -1.35 -1.82
CA SER A 82 -6.85 -2.32 -0.85
C SER A 82 -7.84 -2.49 0.30
N PRO A 83 -7.77 -3.60 1.04
CA PRO A 83 -8.61 -3.82 2.22
C PRO A 83 -8.16 -3.01 3.45
N PHE A 84 -7.08 -2.22 3.36
CA PHE A 84 -6.53 -1.46 4.46
C PHE A 84 -6.86 0.02 4.35
N LYS A 85 -6.87 0.70 5.50
CA LYS A 85 -6.90 2.16 5.55
C LYS A 85 -5.51 2.74 5.68
N ILE A 86 -5.35 3.99 5.26
CA ILE A 86 -4.04 4.67 5.28
C ILE A 86 -3.48 4.81 6.71
N GLU A 87 -4.33 4.93 7.73
CA GLU A 87 -3.93 5.05 9.14
C GLU A 87 -3.33 3.76 9.71
N GLU A 88 -3.61 2.62 9.08
CA GLU A 88 -3.08 1.31 9.48
C GLU A 88 -1.66 1.07 8.96
N LEU A 89 -1.19 1.91 8.04
CA LEU A 89 0.11 1.78 7.42
C LEU A 89 1.19 2.35 8.35
N ALA A 90 2.34 1.69 8.37
CA ALA A 90 3.45 2.06 9.23
C ALA A 90 4.79 2.03 8.47
N PRO A 91 5.80 2.78 8.95
CA PRO A 91 7.14 2.71 8.37
C PRO A 91 7.68 1.29 8.38
N LEU A 92 8.14 0.83 7.23
CA LEU A 92 8.77 -0.47 7.06
C LEU A 92 10.23 -0.34 7.50
N LYS A 93 10.61 -0.97 8.61
CA LYS A 93 11.94 -0.82 9.25
C LYS A 93 13.08 -1.30 8.34
N GLY A 94 13.57 -0.45 7.45
CA GLY A 94 14.67 -0.76 6.52
C GLY A 94 14.26 -1.61 5.30
N GLN A 95 12.99 -1.96 5.19
CA GLN A 95 12.44 -2.70 4.05
C GLN A 95 11.70 -1.75 3.12
N LYS A 96 11.74 -2.02 1.81
CA LYS A 96 10.90 -1.34 0.82
C LYS A 96 10.00 -2.40 0.19
N ILE A 97 8.70 -2.12 0.16
CA ILE A 97 7.72 -2.91 -0.58
C ILE A 97 7.89 -2.67 -2.09
N PHE A 98 8.17 -1.44 -2.50
CA PHE A 98 8.33 -1.11 -3.92
C PHE A 98 9.40 -0.04 -4.18
N ASN A 99 9.79 0.11 -5.44
CA ASN A 99 10.70 1.17 -5.88
C ASN A 99 9.90 2.36 -6.42
N PRO A 100 9.88 3.53 -5.74
CA PRO A 100 9.07 4.67 -6.15
C PRO A 100 9.58 5.37 -7.42
N ARG A 101 10.71 4.96 -8.00
CA ARG A 101 11.19 5.48 -9.29
C ARG A 101 10.46 4.90 -10.48
N PHE A 102 9.87 3.71 -10.33
CA PHE A 102 9.10 3.02 -11.36
C PHE A 102 7.60 3.16 -11.08
#